data_AF-A0A6P7GR23-F1
#
_entry.id   AF-A0A6P7GR23-F1
#
_cell.length_a   1.000
_cell.length_b   1.000
_cell.length_c   1.000
_cell.angle_alpha   90.00
_cell.angle_beta   90.00
_cell.angle_gamma   90.00
#
_symmetry.space_group_name_H-M   'P 1'
#
loop_
_entity.id
_entity.type
_entity.pdbx_description
1 polymer ?
#
loop_
_entity_poly.entity_id
_entity_poly.type
_entity_poly.pdbx_seq_one_letter_code
_entity_poly.pdbx_strand_id
1 'polypeptide(L)'
;MGVLSGWLDSSGDQEQDQNNIMEQPIEIFRNSKILSDEELKEYYLSVFNCCDANKDGLVSIFELKTFLETQEHIDIPDNVLECLYNKFDTNKDRQLDFEEFLLMINDKTFKDTFRNIATSEMHLYSNVIVQIVIGIPLEMVHSWRVIVVYIVGAIGGCLAHSVLDRFTPHKFGLDTISTLRGASGGVFSIFTAHIASVIMNWREMTHPAVHLLIFGVVIAIDVVYSLFRLTPEDPSSYLAHAGGAVVGLLFGVNILRNLRVKKVEKIIWFACLITLSALFAVFITLDAVMKVPYIENNATIANPVKCH
;
A
#
# COMPACT_ATOMS: atom_id res chain seq x y z
N MET A 1 62.88 -6.82 14.48
CA MET A 1 63.17 -8.13 13.85
C MET A 1 61.88 -8.92 13.99
N GLY A 2 61.00 -8.97 13.00
CA GLY A 2 61.14 -9.82 11.82
C GLY A 2 60.90 -11.29 12.23
N VAL A 3 60.15 -12.15 11.55
CA VAL A 3 59.43 -12.13 10.27
C VAL A 3 58.60 -13.45 10.28
N LEU A 4 57.59 -13.58 9.40
CA LEU A 4 57.08 -14.85 8.83
C LEU A 4 56.23 -15.74 9.78
N SER A 5 55.11 -16.34 9.39
CA SER A 5 54.55 -16.65 8.07
C SER A 5 53.14 -17.22 8.26
N GLY A 6 52.16 -16.74 7.51
CA GLY A 6 50.84 -17.37 7.43
C GLY A 6 49.94 -16.81 6.32
N TRP A 7 50.55 -16.12 5.35
CA TRP A 7 49.90 -15.57 4.16
C TRP A 7 50.85 -15.85 3.00
N LEU A 8 50.65 -16.97 2.31
CA LEU A 8 51.18 -17.32 0.99
C LEU A 8 50.79 -18.79 0.73
N ASP A 9 49.58 -19.02 0.21
CA ASP A 9 49.41 -19.86 -0.98
C ASP A 9 47.98 -19.71 -1.52
N SER A 10 47.75 -18.64 -2.26
CA SER A 10 46.88 -18.63 -3.44
C SER A 10 47.12 -17.32 -4.20
N SER A 11 48.35 -17.18 -4.69
CA SER A 11 48.67 -16.20 -5.73
C SER A 11 48.34 -16.85 -7.07
N GLY A 12 47.32 -16.33 -7.73
CA GLY A 12 46.94 -16.66 -9.09
C GLY A 12 45.78 -15.77 -9.53
N ASP A 13 46.14 -14.59 -10.03
CA ASP A 13 45.31 -13.75 -10.91
C ASP A 13 44.16 -12.94 -10.29
N GLN A 14 44.50 -11.95 -9.45
CA GLN A 14 43.60 -10.83 -9.09
C GLN A 14 44.39 -9.51 -9.15
N GLU A 15 44.90 -9.15 -10.33
CA GLU A 15 45.44 -7.79 -10.54
C GLU A 15 45.24 -7.33 -11.99
N GLN A 16 43.99 -7.43 -12.46
CA GLN A 16 43.47 -6.71 -13.62
C GLN A 16 41.94 -6.87 -13.56
N ASP A 17 41.24 -5.84 -13.07
CA ASP A 17 39.80 -5.56 -13.33
C ASP A 17 39.20 -4.52 -12.35
N GLN A 18 40.02 -3.83 -11.54
CA GLN A 18 39.56 -2.72 -10.71
C GLN A 18 39.35 -1.38 -11.47
N ASN A 19 39.29 -1.39 -12.80
CA ASN A 19 39.09 -0.20 -13.63
C ASN A 19 37.76 -0.15 -14.41
N ASN A 20 36.79 -1.03 -14.18
CA ASN A 20 35.49 -0.97 -14.88
C ASN A 20 34.33 -0.44 -13.99
N ILE A 21 34.53 0.70 -13.34
CA ILE A 21 33.48 1.37 -12.55
C ILE A 21 33.15 2.73 -13.18
N MET A 22 32.35 2.70 -14.25
CA MET A 22 31.33 3.70 -14.65
C MET A 22 30.76 3.35 -16.04
N GLU A 23 30.22 2.14 -16.23
CA GLU A 23 29.28 1.94 -17.35
C GLU A 23 27.96 2.63 -16.99
N GLN A 24 27.46 3.48 -17.90
CA GLN A 24 26.18 4.17 -17.73
C GLN A 24 25.05 3.12 -17.58
N PRO A 25 23.96 3.40 -16.82
CA PRO A 25 22.83 2.47 -16.68
C PRO A 25 22.29 1.95 -18.02
N ILE A 26 22.39 2.77 -19.07
CA ILE A 26 22.04 2.44 -20.46
C ILE A 26 22.93 1.33 -21.04
N GLU A 27 24.24 1.31 -20.78
CA GLU A 27 25.15 0.28 -21.30
C GLU A 27 24.96 -1.07 -20.60
N ILE A 28 24.75 -1.06 -19.28
CA ILE A 28 24.41 -2.26 -18.52
C ILE A 28 23.07 -2.84 -19.02
N PHE A 29 22.11 -1.98 -19.34
CA PHE A 29 20.83 -2.37 -19.89
C PHE A 29 20.91 -2.86 -21.35
N ARG A 30 21.76 -2.25 -22.19
CA ARG A 30 22.07 -2.75 -23.55
C ARG A 30 22.65 -4.15 -23.53
N ASN A 31 23.45 -4.46 -22.51
CA ASN A 31 24.02 -5.79 -22.27
C ASN A 31 23.06 -6.74 -21.54
N SER A 32 21.83 -6.30 -21.23
CA SER A 32 20.84 -7.13 -20.55
C SER A 32 20.19 -8.15 -21.49
N LYS A 33 19.70 -9.23 -20.90
CA LYS A 33 19.03 -10.35 -21.59
C LYS A 33 17.80 -9.94 -22.43
N ILE A 34 17.28 -8.73 -22.22
CA ILE A 34 16.06 -8.22 -22.86
C ILE A 34 16.26 -7.88 -24.33
N LEU A 35 17.40 -7.29 -24.69
CA LEU A 35 17.71 -6.90 -26.07
C LEU A 35 18.30 -8.05 -26.90
N SER A 36 18.80 -9.10 -26.23
CA SER A 36 19.31 -10.33 -26.87
C SER A 36 18.23 -11.37 -27.18
N ASP A 37 17.03 -11.21 -26.62
CA ASP A 37 15.89 -12.10 -26.83
C ASP A 37 14.94 -11.47 -27.85
N GLU A 38 14.88 -12.06 -29.05
CA GLU A 38 14.14 -11.54 -30.20
C GLU A 38 12.62 -11.44 -29.90
N GLU A 39 12.05 -12.44 -29.21
CA GLU A 39 10.62 -12.48 -28.88
C GLU A 39 10.27 -11.39 -27.85
N LEU A 40 11.13 -11.21 -26.84
CA LEU A 40 10.92 -10.20 -25.80
C LEU A 40 11.07 -8.78 -26.36
N LYS A 41 12.03 -8.58 -27.28
CA LYS A 41 12.21 -7.31 -28.00
C LYS A 41 11.00 -6.98 -28.87
N GLU A 42 10.47 -7.95 -29.62
CA GLU A 42 9.24 -7.76 -30.41
C GLU A 42 8.05 -7.38 -29.53
N TYR A 43 7.91 -8.00 -28.36
CA TYR A 43 6.89 -7.63 -27.38
C TYR A 43 7.00 -6.16 -26.95
N TYR A 44 8.17 -5.72 -26.48
CA TYR A 44 8.33 -4.33 -26.04
C TYR A 44 8.19 -3.32 -27.18
N LEU A 45 8.62 -3.68 -28.39
CA LEU A 45 8.42 -2.86 -29.58
C LEU A 45 6.92 -2.73 -29.92
N SER A 46 6.13 -3.80 -29.72
CA SER A 46 4.69 -3.72 -29.90
C SER A 46 4.02 -2.78 -28.91
N VAL A 47 4.50 -2.73 -27.66
CA VAL A 47 4.01 -1.78 -26.64
C VAL A 47 4.43 -0.35 -26.99
N PHE A 48 5.69 -0.14 -27.37
CA PHE A 48 6.19 1.17 -27.80
C PHE A 48 5.38 1.72 -28.98
N ASN A 49 5.13 0.90 -30.00
CA ASN A 49 4.33 1.29 -31.17
C ASN A 49 2.84 1.54 -30.83
N CYS A 50 2.33 0.98 -29.73
CA CYS A 50 1.01 1.33 -29.23
C CYS A 50 0.99 2.70 -28.54
N CYS A 51 2.09 3.10 -27.90
CA CYS A 51 2.26 4.44 -27.33
C CYS A 51 2.48 5.49 -28.41
N ASP A 52 3.36 5.21 -29.38
CA ASP A 52 3.73 6.10 -30.50
C ASP A 52 2.58 6.21 -31.51
N ALA A 53 1.63 7.11 -31.21
CA ALA A 53 0.42 7.30 -31.98
C ALA A 53 0.69 7.97 -33.33
N ASN A 54 1.66 8.90 -33.37
CA ASN A 54 2.00 9.67 -34.56
C ASN A 54 3.01 8.92 -35.49
N LYS A 55 3.65 7.86 -34.99
CA LYS A 55 4.64 7.00 -35.66
C LYS A 55 5.95 7.70 -36.02
N ASP A 56 6.37 8.65 -35.20
CA ASP A 56 7.64 9.36 -35.38
C ASP A 56 8.84 8.62 -34.77
N GLY A 57 8.61 7.48 -34.12
CA GLY A 57 9.64 6.67 -33.50
C GLY A 57 10.06 7.16 -32.12
N LEU A 58 9.33 8.12 -31.55
CA LEU A 58 9.50 8.69 -30.22
C LEU A 58 8.16 8.64 -29.47
N VAL A 59 8.21 8.72 -28.15
CA VAL A 59 7.01 8.81 -27.31
C VAL A 59 7.01 10.13 -26.57
N SER A 60 6.10 11.02 -26.96
CA SER A 60 5.89 12.30 -26.28
C SER A 60 5.12 12.15 -24.96
N ILE A 61 5.22 13.14 -24.06
CA ILE A 61 4.48 13.17 -22.78
C ILE A 61 2.97 12.95 -23.01
N PHE A 62 2.42 13.55 -24.07
CA PHE A 62 1.01 13.46 -24.40
C PHE A 62 0.61 12.06 -24.87
N GLU A 63 1.45 11.41 -25.67
CA GLU A 63 1.26 10.03 -26.12
C GLU A 63 1.34 9.05 -24.97
N LEU A 64 2.34 9.19 -24.09
CA LEU A 64 2.45 8.36 -22.89
C LEU A 64 1.24 8.54 -21.98
N LYS A 65 0.80 9.78 -21.74
CA LYS A 65 -0.40 10.08 -20.96
C LYS A 65 -1.61 9.38 -21.57
N THR A 66 -1.88 9.65 -22.85
CA THR A 66 -3.04 9.10 -23.55
C THR A 66 -3.05 7.57 -23.54
N PHE A 67 -1.89 6.94 -23.78
CA PHE A 67 -1.75 5.50 -23.73
C PHE A 67 -2.11 4.94 -22.35
N LEU A 68 -1.49 5.47 -21.30
CA LEU A 68 -1.67 4.97 -19.94
C LEU A 68 -3.11 5.21 -19.42
N GLU A 69 -3.72 6.35 -19.72
CA GLU A 69 -5.10 6.67 -19.34
C GLU A 69 -6.11 5.79 -20.09
N THR A 70 -5.84 5.43 -21.34
CA THR A 70 -6.72 4.60 -22.16
C THR A 70 -6.70 3.13 -21.72
N GLN A 71 -5.54 2.60 -21.32
CA GLN A 71 -5.43 1.20 -20.88
C GLN A 71 -6.07 0.96 -19.51
N GLU A 72 -5.93 1.91 -18.57
CA GLU A 72 -6.37 1.72 -17.18
C GLU A 72 -7.64 2.52 -16.80
N HIS A 73 -8.17 3.35 -17.70
CA HIS A 73 -9.30 4.27 -17.44
C HIS A 73 -9.08 5.22 -16.26
N ILE A 74 -7.85 5.67 -16.06
CA ILE A 74 -7.43 6.45 -14.88
C ILE A 74 -6.69 7.70 -15.33
N ASP A 75 -7.06 8.85 -14.77
CA ASP A 75 -6.43 10.15 -15.02
C ASP A 75 -5.08 10.23 -14.31
N ILE A 76 -4.03 10.53 -15.06
CA ILE A 76 -2.66 10.53 -14.54
C ILE A 76 -2.22 11.97 -14.32
N PRO A 77 -1.87 12.36 -13.07
CA PRO A 77 -1.43 13.71 -12.79
C PRO A 77 -0.17 14.10 -13.58
N ASP A 78 -0.18 15.29 -14.17
CA ASP A 78 0.91 15.80 -15.02
C ASP A 78 2.26 15.86 -14.30
N ASN A 79 2.25 16.11 -12.98
CA ASN A 79 3.47 16.12 -12.16
C ASN A 79 4.14 14.74 -12.05
N VAL A 80 3.39 13.65 -12.15
CA VAL A 80 3.95 12.29 -12.17
C VAL A 80 4.65 12.05 -13.51
N LEU A 81 4.01 12.42 -14.61
CA LEU A 81 4.60 12.31 -15.95
C LEU A 81 5.88 13.14 -16.07
N GLU A 82 5.86 14.38 -15.58
CA GLU A 82 7.06 15.23 -15.53
C GLU A 82 8.20 14.59 -14.71
N CYS A 83 7.90 13.98 -13.56
CA CYS A 83 8.90 13.25 -12.78
C CYS A 83 9.48 12.04 -13.54
N LEU A 84 8.67 11.34 -14.33
CA LEU A 84 9.12 10.21 -15.14
C LEU A 84 10.05 10.66 -16.26
N TYR A 85 9.65 11.70 -17.01
CA TYR A 85 10.49 12.26 -18.06
C TYR A 85 11.80 12.77 -17.48
N ASN A 86 11.78 13.55 -16.41
CA ASN A 86 13.02 14.02 -15.76
C ASN A 86 13.96 12.89 -15.29
N LYS A 87 13.44 11.67 -15.10
CA LYS A 87 14.22 10.50 -14.69
C LYS A 87 14.77 9.69 -15.87
N PHE A 88 14.01 9.54 -16.96
CA PHE A 88 14.34 8.62 -18.07
C PHE A 88 14.74 9.30 -19.38
N ASP A 89 14.27 10.53 -19.62
CA ASP A 89 14.67 11.36 -20.76
C ASP A 89 16.11 11.86 -20.51
N THR A 90 17.07 11.11 -21.05
CA THR A 90 18.50 11.31 -20.83
C THR A 90 19.01 12.46 -21.69
N ASN A 91 18.49 12.56 -22.91
CA ASN A 91 18.89 13.55 -23.88
C ASN A 91 18.19 14.92 -23.68
N LYS A 92 17.15 14.95 -22.83
CA LYS A 92 16.30 16.11 -22.45
C LYS A 92 15.52 16.71 -23.61
N ASP A 93 15.12 15.90 -24.59
CA ASP A 93 14.32 16.33 -25.73
C ASP A 93 12.81 16.31 -25.47
N ARG A 94 12.39 15.92 -24.25
CA ARG A 94 10.99 15.77 -23.80
C ARG A 94 10.23 14.67 -24.53
N GLN A 95 10.95 13.73 -25.12
CA GLN A 95 10.43 12.54 -25.75
C GLN A 95 11.20 11.33 -25.19
N LEU A 96 10.65 10.14 -25.38
CA LEU A 96 11.34 8.91 -25.03
C LEU A 96 11.61 8.14 -26.31
N ASP A 97 12.88 7.90 -26.60
CA ASP A 97 13.23 6.91 -27.62
C ASP A 97 12.97 5.48 -27.10
N PHE A 98 13.14 4.48 -27.97
CA PHE A 98 12.86 3.09 -27.60
C PHE A 98 13.72 2.60 -26.43
N GLU A 99 14.98 3.05 -26.31
CA GLU A 99 15.87 2.64 -25.22
C GLU A 99 15.45 3.28 -23.89
N GLU A 100 15.16 4.59 -23.91
CA GLU A 100 14.67 5.33 -22.75
C GLU A 100 13.30 4.81 -22.27
N PHE A 101 12.40 4.51 -23.21
CA PHE A 101 11.12 3.88 -22.92
C PHE A 101 11.28 2.49 -22.30
N LEU A 102 12.22 1.69 -22.81
CA LEU A 102 12.46 0.34 -22.33
C LEU A 102 13.08 0.34 -20.92
N LEU A 103 13.91 1.34 -20.61
CA LEU A 103 14.39 1.59 -19.25
C LEU A 103 13.25 2.00 -18.32
N MET A 104 12.39 2.91 -18.76
CA MET A 104 11.23 3.36 -17.98
C MET A 104 10.28 2.19 -17.66
N ILE A 105 9.85 1.42 -18.65
CA ILE A 105 8.87 0.35 -18.44
C ILE A 105 9.42 -0.81 -17.59
N ASN A 106 10.75 -0.96 -17.51
CA ASN A 106 11.40 -1.96 -16.68
C ASN A 106 11.85 -1.43 -15.31
N ASP A 107 11.84 -0.12 -15.12
CA ASP A 107 12.17 0.49 -13.84
C ASP A 107 11.12 0.14 -12.79
N LYS A 108 11.62 -0.28 -11.63
CA LYS A 108 10.77 -0.67 -10.51
C LYS A 108 9.93 0.50 -10.00
N THR A 109 10.50 1.71 -9.92
CA THR A 109 9.76 2.90 -9.46
C THR A 109 8.59 3.21 -10.40
N PHE A 110 8.80 3.16 -11.72
CA PHE A 110 7.73 3.35 -12.70
C PHE A 110 6.60 2.33 -12.51
N LYS A 111 6.93 1.04 -12.42
CA LYS A 111 5.94 -0.03 -12.19
C LYS A 111 5.14 0.18 -10.90
N ASP A 112 5.83 0.46 -9.80
CA ASP A 112 5.21 0.68 -8.49
C ASP A 112 4.32 1.93 -8.49
N THR A 113 4.80 3.04 -9.05
CA THR A 113 4.04 4.31 -9.15
C THR A 113 2.79 4.13 -9.98
N PHE A 114 2.90 3.54 -11.17
CA PHE A 114 1.76 3.35 -12.06
C PHE A 114 0.73 2.38 -11.48
N ARG A 115 1.18 1.27 -10.89
CA ARG A 115 0.30 0.34 -10.17
C ARG A 115 -0.44 1.02 -9.02
N ASN A 116 0.23 1.88 -8.26
CA ASN A 116 -0.40 2.57 -7.13
C ASN A 116 -1.49 3.54 -7.57
N ILE A 117 -1.27 4.26 -8.67
CA ILE A 117 -2.26 5.13 -9.30
C ILE A 117 -3.42 4.30 -9.87
N ALA A 118 -3.11 3.20 -10.56
CA ALA A 118 -4.10 2.33 -11.17
C ALA A 118 -5.05 1.70 -10.12
N THR A 119 -4.51 1.38 -8.95
CA THR A 119 -5.28 0.76 -7.85
C THR A 119 -5.97 1.78 -6.94
N SER A 120 -5.57 3.07 -6.89
CA SER A 120 -6.17 4.05 -5.98
C SER A 120 -7.63 4.36 -6.29
N GLU A 121 -7.98 4.49 -7.57
CA GLU A 121 -9.33 4.88 -8.01
C GLU A 121 -10.37 3.78 -7.72
N MET A 122 -10.07 2.52 -8.05
CA MET A 122 -11.00 1.42 -7.79
C MET A 122 -11.26 1.18 -6.30
N HIS A 123 -10.23 1.36 -5.45
CA HIS A 123 -10.37 1.17 -4.01
C HIS A 123 -11.15 2.30 -3.32
N LEU A 124 -11.03 3.54 -3.83
CA LEU A 124 -11.81 4.66 -3.31
C LEU A 124 -13.29 4.50 -3.62
N TYR A 125 -13.63 4.16 -4.86
CA TYR A 125 -15.02 3.97 -5.29
C TYR A 125 -15.72 2.83 -4.52
N SER A 126 -15.06 1.69 -4.35
CA SER A 126 -15.62 0.57 -3.57
C SER A 126 -15.85 0.93 -2.10
N ASN A 127 -14.91 1.64 -1.47
CA ASN A 127 -15.05 2.08 -0.08
C ASN A 127 -16.21 3.05 0.09
N VAL A 128 -16.38 4.01 -0.82
CA VAL A 128 -17.49 4.99 -0.75
C VAL A 128 -18.84 4.32 -0.93
N ILE A 129 -18.99 3.39 -1.88
CA ILE A 129 -20.27 2.67 -2.07
C ILE A 129 -20.63 1.86 -0.83
N VAL A 130 -19.69 1.06 -0.33
CA VAL A 130 -19.91 0.23 0.86
C VAL A 130 -20.26 1.11 2.06
N GLN A 131 -19.56 2.24 2.22
CA GLN A 131 -19.82 3.20 3.29
C GLN A 131 -21.18 3.89 3.16
N ILE A 132 -21.67 4.16 1.94
CA ILE A 132 -23.03 4.67 1.73
C ILE A 132 -24.07 3.60 2.11
N VAL A 133 -23.92 2.38 1.60
CA VAL A 133 -24.90 1.29 1.81
C VAL A 133 -25.00 0.89 3.28
N ILE A 134 -23.87 0.87 3.99
CA ILE A 134 -23.78 0.37 5.36
C ILE A 134 -23.76 1.50 6.40
N GLY A 135 -23.08 2.61 6.09
CA GLY A 135 -22.97 3.76 6.99
C GLY A 135 -24.29 4.50 7.16
N ILE A 136 -25.06 4.75 6.08
CA ILE A 136 -26.30 5.52 6.17
C ILE A 136 -27.33 4.86 7.10
N PRO A 137 -27.66 3.55 6.98
CA PRO A 137 -28.58 2.91 7.92
C PRO A 137 -28.10 3.00 9.37
N LEU A 138 -26.79 2.85 9.61
CA LEU A 138 -26.22 2.96 10.96
C LEU A 138 -26.32 4.39 11.50
N GLU A 139 -26.08 5.40 10.67
CA GLU A 139 -26.21 6.82 11.00
C GLU A 139 -27.66 7.20 11.31
N MET A 140 -28.64 6.63 10.61
CA MET A 140 -30.05 6.86 10.93
C MET A 140 -30.39 6.42 12.36
N VAL A 141 -29.77 5.34 12.84
CA VAL A 141 -30.01 4.80 14.20
C VAL A 141 -29.14 5.49 15.25
N HIS A 142 -27.87 5.77 14.94
CA HIS A 142 -26.86 6.19 15.91
C HIS A 142 -26.36 7.64 15.73
N SER A 143 -26.80 8.33 14.68
CA SER A 143 -26.51 9.74 14.39
C SER A 143 -24.99 9.99 14.31
N TRP A 144 -24.51 11.13 14.84
CA TRP A 144 -23.10 11.55 14.82
C TRP A 144 -22.08 10.55 15.40
N ARG A 145 -22.55 9.55 16.16
CA ARG A 145 -21.69 8.54 16.81
C ARG A 145 -20.93 7.70 15.77
N VAL A 146 -21.51 7.48 14.59
CA VAL A 146 -20.88 6.68 13.51
C VAL A 146 -19.63 7.38 12.96
N ILE A 147 -19.66 8.71 12.82
CA ILE A 147 -18.50 9.48 12.37
C ILE A 147 -17.33 9.33 13.34
N VAL A 148 -17.59 9.35 14.65
CA VAL A 148 -16.55 9.15 15.66
C VAL A 148 -16.00 7.73 15.63
N VAL A 149 -16.86 6.73 15.43
CA VAL A 149 -16.42 5.34 15.23
C VAL A 149 -15.48 5.22 14.04
N TYR A 150 -15.83 5.83 12.90
CA TYR A 150 -14.99 5.84 11.70
C TYR A 150 -13.61 6.44 11.97
N ILE A 151 -13.55 7.62 12.60
CA ILE A 151 -12.29 8.32 12.88
C ILE A 151 -11.42 7.53 13.86
N VAL A 152 -12.00 7.07 14.97
CA VAL A 152 -11.27 6.28 15.98
C VAL A 152 -10.82 4.93 15.40
N GLY A 153 -11.65 4.33 14.56
CA GLY A 153 -11.34 3.12 13.80
C GLY A 153 -10.18 3.30 12.83
N ALA A 154 -10.15 4.40 12.06
CA ALA A 154 -9.04 4.73 11.18
C ALA A 154 -7.73 4.93 11.97
N ILE A 155 -7.77 5.70 13.05
CA ILE A 155 -6.60 5.89 13.94
C ILE A 155 -6.12 4.54 14.51
N GLY A 156 -7.05 3.72 14.99
CA GLY A 156 -6.74 2.40 15.52
C GLY A 156 -6.16 1.43 14.49
N GLY A 157 -6.67 1.47 13.26
CA GLY A 157 -6.13 0.71 12.13
C GLY A 157 -4.71 1.15 11.77
N CYS A 158 -4.46 2.46 11.66
CA CYS A 158 -3.13 3.00 11.41
C CYS A 158 -2.13 2.61 12.50
N LEU A 159 -2.54 2.68 13.76
CA LEU A 159 -1.70 2.31 14.91
C LEU A 159 -1.41 0.80 14.95
N ALA A 160 -2.42 -0.04 14.65
CA ALA A 160 -2.22 -1.48 14.54
C ALA A 160 -1.25 -1.84 13.41
N HIS A 161 -1.42 -1.21 12.24
CA HIS A 161 -0.50 -1.39 11.12
C HIS A 161 0.92 -0.96 11.48
N SER A 162 1.12 0.24 12.03
CA SER A 162 2.46 0.74 12.35
C SER A 162 3.24 -0.22 13.24
N VAL A 163 2.55 -0.83 14.22
CA VAL A 163 3.15 -1.79 15.16
C VAL A 163 3.31 -3.18 14.54
N LEU A 164 2.28 -3.73 13.93
CA LEU A 164 2.23 -5.14 13.52
C LEU A 164 2.97 -5.41 12.20
N ASP A 165 3.12 -4.40 11.33
CA ASP A 165 3.90 -4.52 10.10
C ASP A 165 5.36 -4.89 10.42
N ARG A 166 5.91 -4.36 11.52
CA ARG A 166 7.26 -4.68 12.02
C ARG A 166 7.47 -6.14 12.43
N PHE A 167 6.40 -6.86 12.74
CA PHE A 167 6.45 -8.29 13.11
C PHE A 167 6.06 -9.20 11.95
N THR A 168 5.67 -8.62 10.80
CA THR A 168 5.28 -9.38 9.63
C THR A 168 6.54 -9.72 8.83
N PRO A 169 6.82 -11.01 8.55
CA PRO A 169 8.00 -11.37 7.79
C PRO A 169 7.87 -10.85 6.36
N HIS A 170 8.61 -9.79 6.01
CA HIS A 170 8.73 -9.32 4.64
C HIS A 170 9.32 -10.44 3.80
N LYS A 171 8.50 -11.01 2.91
CA LYS A 171 8.82 -12.27 2.22
C LYS A 171 9.95 -12.16 1.19
N PHE A 172 10.57 -11.00 0.99
CA PHE A 172 11.55 -10.77 -0.09
C PHE A 172 12.66 -9.73 0.19
N GLY A 173 12.91 -9.34 1.45
CA GLY A 173 14.04 -8.44 1.77
C GLY A 173 14.03 -7.07 1.07
N LEU A 174 12.89 -6.68 0.50
CA LEU A 174 12.65 -5.35 -0.04
C LEU A 174 11.93 -4.54 1.03
N ASP A 175 12.58 -3.46 1.47
CA ASP A 175 12.02 -2.41 2.31
C ASP A 175 10.87 -1.73 1.54
N THR A 176 9.72 -2.39 1.51
CA THR A 176 8.55 -1.87 0.82
C THR A 176 8.00 -0.81 1.74
N ILE A 177 8.14 0.45 1.35
CA ILE A 177 7.44 1.57 1.98
C ILE A 177 5.95 1.25 1.85
N SER A 178 5.38 0.67 2.89
CA SER A 178 3.97 0.33 2.97
C SER A 178 3.20 1.64 2.87
N THR A 179 2.60 1.90 1.70
CA THR A 179 1.84 3.12 1.46
C THR A 179 0.55 3.00 2.25
N LEU A 180 0.57 3.51 3.48
CA LEU A 180 -0.52 3.41 4.44
C LEU A 180 -1.79 4.11 3.90
N ARG A 181 -2.72 3.35 3.33
CA ARG A 181 -4.07 3.84 2.98
C ARG A 181 -4.97 3.81 4.22
N GLY A 182 -4.76 4.74 5.15
CA GLY A 182 -5.40 4.76 6.48
C GLY A 182 -6.93 4.92 6.52
N ALA A 183 -7.59 5.25 5.41
CA ALA A 183 -9.04 5.46 5.38
C ALA A 183 -9.87 4.16 5.48
N SER A 184 -9.34 3.03 5.01
CA SER A 184 -10.08 1.76 4.96
C SER A 184 -10.26 1.11 6.33
N GLY A 185 -9.34 1.34 7.28
CA GLY A 185 -9.51 0.95 8.68
C GLY A 185 -10.78 1.53 9.31
N GLY A 186 -11.16 2.75 8.91
CA GLY A 186 -12.44 3.36 9.28
C GLY A 186 -13.66 2.60 8.73
N VAL A 187 -13.59 2.11 7.48
CA VAL A 187 -14.69 1.32 6.86
C VAL A 187 -14.89 0.00 7.61
N PHE A 188 -13.79 -0.70 7.91
CA PHE A 188 -13.82 -1.93 8.72
C PHE A 188 -14.34 -1.70 10.14
N SER A 189 -14.10 -0.51 10.71
CA SER A 189 -14.69 -0.16 11.99
C SER A 189 -16.21 0.03 11.91
N ILE A 190 -16.74 0.58 10.81
CA ILE A 190 -18.19 0.71 10.59
C ILE A 190 -18.82 -0.69 10.43
N PHE A 191 -18.16 -1.61 9.73
CA PHE A 191 -18.62 -3.00 9.59
C PHE A 191 -18.82 -3.67 10.95
N THR A 192 -17.81 -3.65 11.82
CA THR A 192 -17.92 -4.31 13.12
C THR A 192 -18.73 -3.51 14.15
N ALA A 193 -18.92 -2.21 13.94
CA ALA A 193 -19.86 -1.40 14.72
C ALA A 193 -21.32 -1.85 14.54
N HIS A 194 -21.69 -2.40 13.38
CA HIS A 194 -23.00 -3.05 13.22
C HIS A 194 -23.14 -4.26 14.13
N ILE A 195 -22.09 -5.09 14.22
CA ILE A 195 -22.05 -6.24 15.12
C ILE A 195 -22.21 -5.77 16.56
N ALA A 196 -21.48 -4.72 16.97
CA ALA A 196 -21.63 -4.12 18.29
C ALA A 196 -23.07 -3.63 18.56
N SER A 197 -23.69 -2.97 17.58
CA SER A 197 -25.08 -2.49 17.69
C SER A 197 -26.07 -3.65 17.89
N VAL A 198 -25.91 -4.74 17.13
CA VAL A 198 -26.76 -5.93 17.26
C VAL A 198 -26.56 -6.63 18.59
N ILE A 199 -25.31 -6.77 19.07
CA ILE A 199 -25.01 -7.40 20.37
C ILE A 199 -25.68 -6.61 21.50
N MET A 200 -25.58 -5.28 21.49
CA MET A 200 -26.16 -4.46 22.55
C MET A 200 -27.68 -4.40 22.52
N ASN A 201 -28.28 -4.44 21.33
CA ASN A 201 -29.71 -4.27 21.13
C ASN A 201 -30.41 -5.58 20.71
N TRP A 202 -29.85 -6.73 21.06
CA TRP A 202 -30.31 -8.04 20.58
C TRP A 202 -31.80 -8.29 20.84
N ARG A 203 -32.31 -7.91 22.02
CA ARG A 203 -33.71 -8.16 22.39
C ARG A 203 -34.66 -7.11 21.80
N GLU A 204 -34.11 -5.96 21.43
CA GLU A 204 -34.84 -4.78 20.99
C GLU A 204 -34.93 -4.73 19.44
N MET A 205 -34.03 -5.39 18.73
CA MET A 205 -34.06 -5.52 17.28
C MET A 205 -35.02 -6.62 16.81
N THR A 206 -35.75 -6.34 15.73
CA THR A 206 -36.49 -7.36 14.99
C THR A 206 -35.50 -8.18 14.15
N HIS A 207 -35.45 -9.50 14.38
CA HIS A 207 -34.58 -10.46 13.66
C HIS A 207 -33.06 -10.15 13.73
N PRO A 208 -32.45 -10.06 14.93
CA PRO A 208 -31.03 -9.71 15.09
C PRO A 208 -30.08 -10.70 14.39
N ALA A 209 -30.44 -11.99 14.34
CA ALA A 209 -29.66 -13.01 13.64
C ALA A 209 -29.58 -12.77 12.12
N VAL A 210 -30.64 -12.20 11.51
CA VAL A 210 -30.64 -11.86 10.08
C VAL A 210 -29.71 -10.69 9.80
N HIS A 211 -29.70 -9.67 10.67
CA HIS A 211 -28.73 -8.58 10.57
C HIS A 211 -27.29 -9.08 10.66
N LEU A 212 -26.97 -9.95 11.63
CA LEU A 212 -25.63 -10.56 11.71
C LEU A 212 -25.28 -11.38 10.46
N LEU A 213 -26.24 -12.11 9.90
CA LEU A 213 -26.02 -12.86 8.66
C LEU A 213 -25.70 -11.93 7.49
N ILE A 214 -26.48 -10.86 7.30
CA ILE A 214 -26.27 -9.89 6.21
C ILE A 214 -24.89 -9.24 6.34
N PHE A 215 -24.56 -8.69 7.51
CA PHE A 215 -23.25 -8.06 7.71
C PHE A 215 -22.10 -9.07 7.62
N GLY A 216 -22.30 -10.29 8.11
CA GLY A 216 -21.33 -11.37 7.99
C GLY A 216 -21.05 -11.75 6.54
N VAL A 217 -22.08 -11.83 5.68
CA VAL A 217 -21.92 -12.08 4.24
C VAL A 217 -21.18 -10.95 3.56
N VAL A 218 -21.51 -9.68 3.83
CA VAL A 218 -20.81 -8.56 3.20
C VAL A 218 -19.32 -8.53 3.61
N ILE A 219 -19.03 -8.70 4.90
CA ILE A 219 -17.64 -8.79 5.39
C ILE A 219 -16.92 -9.99 4.74
N ALA A 220 -17.58 -11.14 4.63
CA ALA A 220 -17.00 -12.32 4.00
C ALA A 220 -16.69 -12.08 2.53
N ILE A 221 -17.58 -11.44 1.76
CA ILE A 221 -17.33 -11.09 0.36
C ILE A 221 -16.12 -10.16 0.25
N ASP A 222 -16.02 -9.13 1.09
CA ASP A 222 -14.92 -8.18 1.07
C ASP A 222 -13.57 -8.84 1.41
N VAL A 223 -13.54 -9.69 2.44
CA VAL A 223 -12.36 -10.47 2.82
C VAL A 223 -12.00 -11.47 1.73
N VAL A 224 -12.98 -12.20 1.17
CA VAL A 224 -12.74 -13.19 0.12
C VAL A 224 -12.26 -12.53 -1.17
N TYR A 225 -12.83 -11.38 -1.54
CA TYR A 225 -12.36 -10.60 -2.68
C TYR A 225 -10.92 -10.11 -2.47
N SER A 226 -10.60 -9.63 -1.28
CA SER A 226 -9.24 -9.26 -0.89
C SER A 226 -8.30 -10.47 -0.97
N LEU A 227 -8.73 -11.65 -0.50
CA LEU A 227 -7.98 -12.90 -0.57
C LEU A 227 -7.79 -13.41 -2.01
N PHE A 228 -8.79 -13.29 -2.90
CA PHE A 228 -8.62 -13.66 -4.30
C PHE A 228 -7.67 -12.69 -5.03
N ARG A 229 -7.59 -11.44 -4.58
CA ARG A 229 -6.59 -10.45 -4.99
C ARG A 229 -5.26 -10.58 -4.24
N LEU A 230 -4.93 -11.74 -3.67
CA LEU A 230 -3.59 -12.09 -3.15
C LEU A 230 -2.54 -12.12 -4.28
N THR A 231 -2.35 -11.00 -4.97
CA THR A 231 -1.02 -10.63 -5.43
C THR A 231 -0.16 -10.35 -4.18
N PRO A 232 1.10 -10.79 -4.11
CA PRO A 232 2.01 -10.60 -2.96
C PRO A 232 2.30 -9.14 -2.55
N GLU A 233 1.58 -8.18 -3.11
CA GLU A 233 2.06 -6.82 -3.31
C GLU A 233 1.45 -5.79 -2.35
N ASP A 234 0.52 -6.18 -1.46
CA ASP A 234 0.00 -5.21 -0.46
C ASP A 234 -0.39 -5.81 0.91
N PRO A 235 0.56 -6.39 1.66
CA PRO A 235 0.33 -6.88 3.03
C PRO A 235 -0.12 -5.78 4.00
N SER A 236 0.14 -4.52 3.67
CA SER A 236 -0.11 -3.34 4.52
C SER A 236 -1.61 -3.12 4.82
N SER A 237 -2.48 -3.43 3.86
CA SER A 237 -3.92 -3.16 4.00
C SER A 237 -4.60 -4.09 5.03
N TYR A 238 -4.15 -5.34 5.17
CA TYR A 238 -4.83 -6.34 6.02
C TYR A 238 -4.73 -6.03 7.52
N LEU A 239 -3.56 -5.57 7.99
CA LEU A 239 -3.35 -5.24 9.40
C LEU A 239 -4.14 -4.00 9.81
N ALA A 240 -4.20 -3.00 8.92
CA ALA A 240 -5.01 -1.80 9.13
C ALA A 240 -6.51 -2.14 9.18
N HIS A 241 -7.00 -3.01 8.28
CA HIS A 241 -8.37 -3.50 8.30
C HIS A 241 -8.70 -4.26 9.59
N ALA A 242 -7.82 -5.17 10.02
CA ALA A 242 -8.00 -5.94 11.24
C ALA A 242 -8.01 -5.03 12.49
N GLY A 243 -7.09 -4.07 12.57
CA GLY A 243 -7.04 -3.08 13.65
C GLY A 243 -8.31 -2.24 13.72
N GLY A 244 -8.75 -1.71 12.58
CA GLY A 244 -10.00 -0.95 12.46
C GLY A 244 -11.22 -1.78 12.87
N ALA A 245 -11.30 -3.04 12.46
CA ALA A 245 -12.37 -3.96 12.82
C ALA A 245 -12.45 -4.23 14.33
N VAL A 246 -11.32 -4.46 15.01
CA VAL A 246 -11.27 -4.64 16.47
C VAL A 246 -11.75 -3.37 17.18
N VAL A 247 -11.27 -2.21 16.74
CA VAL A 247 -11.68 -0.92 17.32
C VAL A 247 -13.16 -0.65 17.10
N GLY A 248 -13.70 -0.88 15.90
CA GLY A 248 -15.12 -0.71 15.61
C GLY A 248 -16.03 -1.56 16.50
N LEU A 249 -15.63 -2.80 16.80
CA LEU A 249 -16.38 -3.68 17.69
C LEU A 249 -16.35 -3.16 19.13
N LEU A 250 -15.17 -2.92 19.68
CA LEU A 250 -14.98 -2.53 21.09
C LEU A 250 -15.49 -1.12 21.38
N PHE A 251 -15.13 -0.17 20.53
CA PHE A 251 -15.56 1.22 20.66
C PHE A 251 -17.03 1.40 20.29
N GLY A 252 -17.55 0.61 19.33
CA GLY A 252 -18.97 0.57 18.99
C GLY A 252 -19.85 0.24 20.19
N VAL A 253 -19.44 -0.73 21.03
CA VAL A 253 -20.13 -1.04 22.30
C VAL A 253 -20.13 0.15 23.26
N ASN A 254 -19.09 0.98 23.22
CA ASN A 254 -18.95 2.10 24.13
C ASN A 254 -19.79 3.32 23.71
N ILE A 255 -19.81 3.61 22.41
CA ILE A 255 -20.36 4.87 21.90
C ILE A 255 -21.73 4.73 21.24
N LEU A 256 -22.12 3.58 20.68
CA LEU A 256 -23.40 3.47 19.99
C LEU A 256 -24.58 3.48 20.97
N ARG A 257 -25.78 3.76 20.43
CA ARG A 257 -27.01 3.80 21.25
C ARG A 257 -27.33 2.40 21.76
N ASN A 258 -27.45 2.28 23.08
CA ASN A 258 -28.05 1.13 23.74
C ASN A 258 -29.49 1.51 24.14
N LEU A 259 -30.47 0.87 23.50
CA LEU A 259 -31.90 1.19 23.66
C LEU A 259 -32.41 0.85 25.07
N ARG A 260 -31.89 -0.21 25.71
CA ARG A 260 -32.29 -0.62 27.05
C ARG A 260 -31.14 -1.22 27.84
N VAL A 261 -30.48 -0.37 28.61
CA VAL A 261 -29.31 -0.72 29.42
C VAL A 261 -29.63 -1.74 30.52
N LYS A 262 -29.02 -2.93 30.44
CA LYS A 262 -29.04 -3.99 31.47
C LYS A 262 -27.74 -3.99 32.30
N LYS A 263 -27.75 -4.64 33.47
CA LYS A 263 -26.56 -4.76 34.33
C LYS A 263 -25.39 -5.45 33.61
N VAL A 264 -25.67 -6.52 32.86
CA VAL A 264 -24.66 -7.25 32.08
C VAL A 264 -24.05 -6.35 31.00
N GLU A 265 -24.85 -5.53 30.33
CA GLU A 265 -24.37 -4.62 29.29
C GLU A 265 -23.43 -3.53 29.85
N LYS A 266 -23.65 -3.07 31.10
CA LYS A 266 -22.69 -2.17 31.78
C LYS A 266 -21.35 -2.85 32.03
N ILE A 267 -21.35 -4.14 32.41
CA ILE A 267 -20.11 -4.91 32.61
C ILE A 267 -19.37 -5.04 31.28
N ILE A 268 -20.08 -5.40 30.21
CA ILE A 268 -19.52 -5.49 28.85
C ILE A 268 -18.96 -4.13 28.40
N TRP A 269 -19.67 -3.04 28.65
CA TRP A 269 -19.23 -1.69 28.33
C TRP A 269 -17.87 -1.37 28.99
N PHE A 270 -17.74 -1.59 30.30
CA PHE A 270 -16.47 -1.37 31.02
C PHE A 270 -15.37 -2.32 30.54
N ALA A 271 -15.69 -3.58 30.29
CA ALA A 271 -14.72 -4.54 29.76
C ALA A 271 -14.17 -4.06 28.41
N CYS A 272 -15.04 -3.68 27.47
CA CYS A 272 -14.63 -3.14 26.17
C CYS A 272 -13.80 -1.86 26.31
N LEU A 273 -14.15 -0.95 27.23
CA LEU A 273 -13.39 0.28 27.47
C LEU A 273 -11.98 -0.01 27.98
N ILE A 274 -11.86 -0.90 28.97
CA ILE A 274 -10.57 -1.28 29.57
C ILE A 274 -9.72 -1.99 28.51
N THR A 275 -10.28 -2.94 27.77
CA THR A 275 -9.56 -3.66 26.70
C THR A 275 -9.09 -2.70 25.62
N LEU A 276 -9.94 -1.78 25.16
CA LEU A 276 -9.57 -0.79 24.14
C LEU A 276 -8.46 0.13 24.64
N SER A 277 -8.58 0.63 25.87
CA SER A 277 -7.58 1.52 26.46
C SER A 277 -6.22 0.83 26.64
N ALA A 278 -6.24 -0.44 27.07
CA ALA A 278 -5.04 -1.25 27.19
C ALA A 278 -4.38 -1.51 25.82
N LEU A 279 -5.16 -1.84 24.79
CA LEU A 279 -4.64 -2.05 23.44
C LEU A 279 -3.98 -0.78 22.88
N PHE A 280 -4.62 0.38 23.01
CA PHE A 280 -4.04 1.66 22.59
C PHE A 280 -2.76 1.97 23.36
N ALA A 281 -2.76 1.81 24.69
CA ALA A 281 -1.58 2.04 25.50
C ALA A 281 -0.41 1.13 25.10
N VAL A 282 -0.67 -0.16 24.87
CA VAL A 282 0.35 -1.12 24.42
C VAL A 282 0.89 -0.73 23.05
N PHE A 283 0.03 -0.46 22.06
CA PHE A 283 0.49 -0.12 20.72
C PHE A 283 1.23 1.22 20.67
N ILE A 284 0.77 2.25 21.38
CA ILE A 284 1.48 3.53 21.48
C ILE A 284 2.86 3.33 22.14
N THR A 285 2.93 2.54 23.21
CA THR A 285 4.20 2.26 23.89
C THR A 285 5.15 1.50 22.97
N LEU A 286 4.65 0.48 22.29
CA LEU A 286 5.41 -0.31 21.34
C LEU A 286 5.92 0.55 20.17
N ASP A 287 5.07 1.44 19.63
CA ASP A 287 5.44 2.36 18.57
C ASP A 287 6.53 3.35 19.02
N ALA A 288 6.45 3.86 20.25
CA ALA A 288 7.46 4.75 20.81
C ALA A 288 8.79 4.06 21.16
N VAL A 289 8.74 2.80 21.61
CA VAL A 289 9.93 2.05 22.06
C VAL A 289 10.67 1.41 20.89
N MET A 290 9.95 0.94 19.87
CA MET A 290 10.55 0.39 18.65
C MET A 290 11.08 1.51 17.75
N LYS A 291 12.18 2.15 18.18
CA LYS A 291 12.93 3.08 17.33
C LYS A 291 13.45 2.33 16.09
N VAL A 292 13.26 2.93 14.92
CA VAL A 292 13.92 2.53 13.68
C VAL A 292 15.42 2.37 13.98
N PRO A 293 16.06 1.21 13.74
CA PRO A 293 17.51 1.17 13.70
C PRO A 293 17.91 2.12 12.58
N TYR A 294 18.54 3.23 12.96
CA TYR A 294 19.14 4.15 12.02
C TYR A 294 20.19 3.33 11.28
N ILE A 295 19.88 2.92 10.05
CA ILE A 295 20.92 2.43 9.15
C ILE A 295 21.73 3.68 8.83
N GLU A 296 22.84 3.89 9.55
CA GLU A 296 23.92 4.74 9.06
C GLU A 296 24.43 4.10 7.77
N ASN A 297 23.78 4.44 6.66
CA ASN A 297 24.38 4.27 5.35
C ASN A 297 25.57 5.23 5.30
N ASN A 298 26.75 4.75 5.70
CA ASN A 298 28.04 5.28 5.24
C ASN A 298 28.24 4.98 3.75
N ALA A 299 27.25 5.35 2.94
CA ALA A 299 27.35 5.45 1.50
C ALA A 299 27.14 6.93 1.19
N THR A 300 28.19 7.58 0.73
CA THR A 300 28.18 8.88 0.06
C THR A 300 26.99 8.99 -0.89
N ILE A 301 25.89 9.59 -0.43
CA ILE A 301 24.72 9.93 -1.25
C ILE A 301 25.08 11.18 -2.03
N ALA A 302 25.26 11.01 -3.35
CA ALA A 302 25.13 12.09 -4.30
C ALA A 302 23.75 12.76 -4.10
N ASN A 303 23.77 14.09 -3.99
CA ASN A 303 22.62 14.96 -3.69
C ASN A 303 21.30 14.51 -4.34
N PRO A 304 20.19 14.40 -3.58
CA PRO A 304 18.87 14.38 -4.18
C PRO A 304 18.59 15.76 -4.79
N VAL A 305 18.40 15.81 -6.10
CA VAL A 305 17.92 17.01 -6.81
C VAL A 305 16.53 17.33 -6.28
N LYS A 306 16.42 18.47 -5.58
CA LYS A 306 15.13 19.05 -5.17
C LYS A 306 14.40 19.51 -6.42
N CYS A 307 13.26 18.89 -6.73
CA CYS A 307 12.27 19.49 -7.61
C CYS A 307 11.54 20.59 -6.82
N HIS A 308 11.56 21.81 -7.38
CA HIS A 308 10.81 22.98 -6.92
C HIS A 308 9.61 23.21 -7.84
#